data_AF-A0AAV4DSN3-F1
#
_entry.id   AF-A0AAV4DSN3-F1
#
_cell.length_a   1.000
_cell.length_b   1.000
_cell.length_c   1.000
_cell.angle_alpha   90.00
_cell.angle_beta   90.00
_cell.angle_gamma   90.00
#
_symmetry.space_group_name_H-M   'P 1'
#
loop_
_entity.id
_entity.type
_entity.pdbx_description
1 polymer ?
#
loop_
_entity_poly.entity_id
_entity_poly.type
_entity_poly.pdbx_seq_one_letter_code
_entity_poly.pdbx_strand_id
1 'polypeptide(L)'
;MHGKINDVSCKRIECSSLGCIKSKDGTMLMENKEKLYRWSEHVEDLFKGDRCENPEIRKSLQGLTILKEEVRASVKKMNNGKVTEADNIPT
;
A
#
# COMPACT_ATOMS: atom_id res chain seq x y z
N MET A 1 -37.28 7.79 -14.84
CA MET A 1 -37.64 9.03 -14.12
C MET A 1 -37.68 8.73 -12.63
N HIS A 2 -36.56 8.88 -11.91
CA HIS A 2 -36.50 8.71 -10.46
C HIS A 2 -35.71 9.89 -9.86
N GLY A 3 -36.27 11.09 -9.92
CA GLY A 3 -35.61 12.35 -9.56
C GLY A 3 -36.02 12.95 -8.22
N LYS A 4 -36.50 12.15 -7.25
CA LYS A 4 -37.18 12.71 -6.05
C LYS A 4 -36.77 12.14 -4.68
N ILE A 5 -35.70 11.35 -4.59
CA ILE A 5 -35.32 10.73 -3.30
C ILE A 5 -34.16 11.49 -2.59
N ASN A 6 -33.42 12.36 -3.30
CA ASN A 6 -32.22 12.98 -2.72
C ASN A 6 -32.44 14.32 -2.01
N ASP A 7 -33.60 14.97 -2.14
CA ASP A 7 -33.83 16.30 -1.54
C ASP A 7 -34.19 16.27 -0.04
N VAL A 8 -34.55 15.11 0.52
CA VAL A 8 -35.10 15.02 1.89
C VAL A 8 -34.12 14.45 2.92
N SER A 9 -32.97 13.94 2.47
CA SER A 9 -32.03 13.28 3.37
C SER A 9 -30.91 14.23 3.76
N CYS A 10 -31.10 15.01 4.83
CA CYS A 10 -30.03 15.66 5.60
C CYS A 10 -29.13 14.63 6.33
N LYS A 11 -28.77 13.53 5.68
CA LYS A 11 -27.75 12.61 6.19
C LYS A 11 -26.40 13.10 5.68
N ARG A 12 -25.53 13.52 6.60
CA ARG A 12 -24.10 13.65 6.31
C ARG A 12 -23.67 12.32 5.70
N ILE A 13 -23.24 12.35 4.44
CA ILE A 13 -22.68 11.19 3.77
C ILE A 13 -21.33 10.94 4.46
N GLU A 14 -21.37 10.22 5.56
CA GLU A 14 -20.17 9.68 6.20
C GLU A 14 -19.71 8.51 5.34
N CYS A 15 -18.89 8.84 4.34
CA CYS A 15 -18.27 7.84 3.49
C CYS A 15 -17.18 7.14 4.30
N SER A 16 -17.54 6.05 4.95
CA SER A 16 -16.63 5.09 5.59
C SER A 16 -15.94 4.22 4.53
N SER A 17 -15.42 4.81 3.45
CA SER A 17 -14.68 4.08 2.44
C SER A 17 -13.31 4.72 2.22
N LEU A 18 -12.29 3.89 2.36
CA LEU A 18 -10.87 4.16 2.11
C LEU A 18 -10.57 4.64 0.67
N GLY A 19 -11.59 4.83 -0.18
CA GLY A 19 -11.47 5.19 -1.59
C GLY A 19 -12.09 6.55 -1.97
N CYS A 20 -12.61 7.34 -1.02
CA CYS A 20 -13.16 8.66 -1.32
C CYS A 20 -12.09 9.77 -1.19
N ILE A 21 -12.00 10.65 -2.20
CA ILE A 21 -11.08 11.79 -2.21
C ILE A 21 -11.86 13.03 -1.79
N LYS A 22 -11.30 13.80 -0.85
CA LYS A 22 -11.87 15.05 -0.35
C LYS A 22 -11.09 16.25 -0.88
N SER A 23 -11.81 17.34 -1.12
CA SER A 23 -11.25 18.67 -1.34
C SER A 23 -10.55 19.18 -0.08
N LYS A 24 -9.75 20.25 -0.19
CA LYS A 24 -9.12 20.93 0.96
C LYS A 24 -10.16 21.40 1.99
N ASP A 25 -11.35 21.78 1.53
CA ASP A 25 -12.47 22.23 2.38
C ASP A 25 -13.29 21.08 2.99
N GLY A 26 -12.86 19.83 2.79
CA GLY A 26 -13.52 18.64 3.33
C GLY A 26 -14.72 18.12 2.52
N THR A 27 -15.13 18.82 1.45
CA THR A 27 -16.17 18.37 0.52
C THR A 27 -15.71 17.14 -0.27
N MET A 28 -16.63 16.19 -0.52
CA MET A 28 -16.30 14.99 -1.30
C MET A 28 -16.26 15.28 -2.79
N LEU A 29 -15.19 14.88 -3.46
CA LEU A 29 -15.03 15.01 -4.90
C LEU A 29 -15.62 13.78 -5.58
N MET A 30 -16.69 13.99 -6.35
CA MET A 30 -17.37 12.94 -7.10
C MET A 30 -16.86 12.86 -8.53
N GLU A 31 -16.55 14.02 -9.15
CA GLU A 31 -16.13 14.09 -10.54
C GLU A 31 -14.67 13.65 -10.73
N ASN A 32 -14.41 12.86 -11.78
CA ASN A 32 -13.07 12.36 -12.08
C ASN A 32 -12.07 13.48 -12.39
N LYS A 33 -12.51 14.56 -13.06
CA LYS A 33 -11.65 15.72 -13.37
C LYS A 33 -11.17 16.42 -12.10
N GLU A 34 -12.06 16.61 -11.13
CA GLU A 34 -11.74 17.22 -9.84
C GLU A 34 -10.79 16.34 -9.02
N LYS A 35 -10.99 15.02 -9.05
CA LYS A 35 -10.06 14.06 -8.41
C LYS A 35 -8.67 14.15 -9.01
N LEU A 36 -8.55 14.18 -10.35
CA LEU A 36 -7.27 14.31 -11.04
C LEU A 36 -6.58 15.62 -10.67
N TYR A 37 -7.32 16.73 -10.67
CA TYR A 37 -6.81 18.02 -10.26
C TYR A 37 -6.28 18.00 -8.81
N ARG A 38 -7.04 17.39 -7.89
CA ARG A 38 -6.62 17.27 -6.49
C ARG A 38 -5.38 16.39 -6.31
N TRP A 39 -5.24 15.33 -7.10
CA TRP A 39 -4.02 14.52 -7.15
C TRP A 39 -2.82 15.33 -7.64
N SER A 40 -2.97 16.09 -8.73
CA SER A 40 -1.91 16.96 -9.26
C SER A 40 -1.47 17.99 -8.20
N GLU A 41 -2.43 18.68 -7.58
CA GLU A 41 -2.14 19.65 -6.52
C GLU A 41 -1.44 19.00 -5.32
N HIS A 42 -1.87 17.80 -4.91
CA HIS A 42 -1.24 17.08 -3.81
C HIS A 42 0.21 16.67 -4.13
N VAL A 43 0.48 16.22 -5.35
CA VAL A 43 1.84 15.91 -5.81
C VAL A 43 2.68 17.18 -5.83
N GLU A 44 2.19 18.28 -6.39
CA GLU A 44 2.91 19.55 -6.37
C GLU A 44 3.24 20.01 -4.95
N ASP A 45 2.28 19.95 -4.01
CA ASP A 45 2.51 20.31 -2.62
C ASP A 45 3.55 19.39 -1.93
N LEU A 46 3.57 18.10 -2.29
CA LEU A 46 4.57 17.14 -1.80
C LEU A 46 5.99 17.46 -2.30
N PHE A 47 6.13 17.95 -3.54
CA PHE A 47 7.42 18.18 -4.20
C PHE A 47 7.84 19.67 -4.26
N LYS A 48 6.99 20.60 -3.80
CA LYS A 48 7.32 22.03 -3.66
C LYS A 48 8.35 22.31 -2.55
N GLY A 49 8.42 21.46 -1.54
CA GLY A 49 9.48 21.52 -0.54
C GLY A 49 10.80 21.11 -1.16
N ASP A 50 11.86 21.89 -0.89
CA ASP A 50 13.25 21.63 -1.23
C ASP A 50 13.69 20.30 -0.60
N ARG A 51 13.22 19.20 -1.19
CA ARG A 51 13.68 17.86 -0.86
C ARG A 51 15.11 17.88 -1.32
N CYS A 52 16.01 18.13 -0.36
CA CYS A 52 17.45 18.03 -0.52
C CYS A 52 17.72 16.90 -1.49
N GLU A 53 18.48 17.23 -2.55
CA GLU A 53 18.86 16.40 -3.68
C GLU A 53 18.62 14.92 -3.41
N ASN A 54 17.77 14.33 -4.28
CA ASN A 54 17.41 12.92 -4.32
C ASN A 54 18.49 12.07 -3.65
N PRO A 55 18.24 11.50 -2.45
CA PRO A 55 19.31 10.95 -1.62
C PRO A 55 20.13 10.02 -2.49
N GLU A 56 21.43 10.31 -2.58
CA GLU A 56 22.33 9.55 -3.43
C GLU A 56 22.27 8.09 -2.94
N ILE A 57 21.49 7.26 -3.64
CA ILE A 57 21.35 5.85 -3.29
C ILE A 57 22.71 5.26 -3.58
N ARG A 58 23.54 5.20 -2.55
CA ARG A 58 24.82 4.49 -2.58
C ARG A 58 24.48 3.05 -2.89
N LYS A 59 24.55 2.68 -4.16
CA LYS A 59 24.57 1.29 -4.59
C LYS A 59 25.81 0.71 -3.94
N SER A 60 25.68 0.13 -2.75
CA SER A 60 26.77 -0.66 -2.20
C SER A 60 26.97 -1.80 -3.18
N LEU A 61 27.97 -1.67 -4.06
CA LEU A 61 28.36 -2.72 -5.01
C LEU A 61 28.77 -4.00 -4.29
N GLN A 62 28.97 -3.91 -2.98
CA GLN A 62 29.11 -5.02 -2.07
C GLN A 62 27.75 -5.32 -1.42
N GLY A 63 26.91 -6.05 -2.16
CA GLY A 63 25.80 -6.75 -1.52
C GLY A 63 26.35 -7.68 -0.44
N LEU A 64 25.61 -7.84 0.67
CA LEU A 64 25.94 -8.84 1.69
C LEU A 64 26.18 -10.18 0.97
N THR A 65 27.38 -10.73 1.13
CA THR A 65 27.71 -12.02 0.50
C THR A 65 26.89 -13.07 1.21
N ILE A 66 25.90 -13.64 0.52
CA ILE A 66 25.08 -14.73 1.04
C ILE A 66 26.02 -15.88 1.37
N LEU A 67 26.17 -16.19 2.66
CA LEU A 67 27.02 -17.25 3.14
C LEU A 67 26.35 -18.61 2.93
N LYS A 68 27.13 -19.63 2.59
CA LYS A 68 26.64 -21.01 2.45
C LYS A 68 25.90 -21.48 3.71
N GLU A 69 26.34 -21.03 4.88
CA GLU A 69 25.74 -21.36 6.17
C GLU A 69 24.34 -20.79 6.32
N GLU A 70 24.10 -19.56 5.85
CA GLU A 70 22.79 -18.89 5.89
C GLU A 70 21.77 -19.63 5.01
N VAL A 71 22.20 -20.04 3.81
CA VAL A 71 21.38 -20.86 2.91
C VAL A 71 21.05 -22.20 3.57
N ARG A 72 22.04 -22.84 4.20
CA ARG A 72 21.87 -24.14 4.87
C ARG A 72 20.92 -24.05 6.06
N ALA A 73 21.02 -22.98 6.86
CA ALA A 73 20.13 -22.71 7.97
C ALA A 73 18.69 -22.46 7.49
N SER A 74 18.53 -21.71 6.39
CA SER A 74 17.22 -21.41 5.80
C SER A 74 16.55 -22.66 5.24
N VAL A 75 17.28 -23.54 4.55
CA VAL A 75 16.77 -24.83 4.06
C VAL A 75 16.35 -25.75 5.21
N LYS A 76 17.12 -25.80 6.31
CA LYS A 76 16.75 -26.56 7.51
C LYS A 76 15.45 -26.03 8.13
N LYS A 77 15.31 -24.71 8.28
CA LYS A 77 14.09 -24.08 8.79
C LYS A 77 12.88 -24.37 7.91
N MET A 78 13.05 -24.33 6.58
CA MET A 78 11.99 -24.66 5.62
C MET A 78 11.50 -26.12 5.77
N ASN A 79 12.43 -27.06 6.02
CA ASN A 79 12.09 -28.47 6.17
C ASN A 79 11.45 -28.80 7.54
N ASN A 80 11.73 -28.02 8.59
CA ASN A 80 11.12 -28.21 9.91
C ASN A 80 9.61 -27.91 9.97
N GLY A 81 9.03 -27.29 8.93
CA GLY A 81 7.59 -27.07 8.78
C GLY A 81 6.90 -28.02 7.82
N LYS A 82 7.65 -28.90 7.12
CA LYS A 82 7.06 -29.98 6.33
C LYS A 82 6.68 -31.09 7.29
N VAL A 83 5.39 -31.24 7.55
CA VAL A 83 4.80 -32.37 8.28
C VAL A 83 5.42 -33.65 7.72
N THR A 84 6.21 -34.33 8.55
CA THR A 84 6.58 -35.71 8.31
C THR A 84 5.31 -36.49 8.58
N GLU A 85 4.62 -36.91 7.52
CA GLU A 85 3.50 -37.81 7.67
C GLU A 85 4.03 -39.09 8.33
N ALA A 86 3.41 -39.43 9.46
CA ALA A 86 3.86 -40.46 10.36
C ALA A 86 3.43 -41.84 9.86
N ASP A 87 4.15 -42.42 8.90
CA ASP A 87 3.98 -43.83 8.58
C ASP A 87 4.97 -44.68 9.39
N ASN A 88 4.47 -45.16 10.53
CA ASN A 88 5.06 -46.23 11.33
C ASN A 88 5.05 -47.54 10.53
N ILE A 89 6.08 -47.80 9.73
CA ILE A 89 6.36 -49.13 9.19
C ILE A 89 7.56 -49.71 9.95
N PRO A 90 7.37 -50.73 10.81
CA PRO A 90 8.48 -51.44 11.43
C PRO A 90 9.17 -52.32 10.38
N THR A 91 10.49 -52.20 10.28
CA THR A 91 11.36 -53.21 9.65
C THR A 91 11.35 -54.51 10.44
#